data_AF-A0A2U1F9F1-F1
#
_entry.id   AF-A0A2U1F9F1-F1
#
_cell.length_a   1.000
_cell.length_b   1.000
_cell.length_c   1.000
_cell.angle_alpha   90.00
_cell.angle_beta   90.00
_cell.angle_gamma   90.00
#
_symmetry.space_group_name_H-M   'P 1'
#
loop_
_entity.id
_entity.type
_entity.pdbx_description
1 polymer ?
#
loop_
_entity_poly.entity_id
_entity_poly.type
_entity_poly.pdbx_seq_one_letter_code
_entity_poly.pdbx_strand_id
1 'polypeptide(L)' 'GKTITVTCEGTAMIYDMTGRRLASGRNTVVYTAQGGFYAAMIVVDGKSYVEKLAIK' A
#
# COMPACT_ATOMS: atom_id res chain seq x y z
N GLY A 1 0.38 11.58 -12.38
CA GLY A 1 0.81 11.23 -11.01
C GLY A 1 1.39 9.84 -11.03
N LYS A 2 2.22 9.48 -10.04
CA LYS A 2 2.72 8.10 -9.92
C LYS A 2 1.70 7.33 -9.10
N THR A 3 1.38 6.10 -9.48
CA THR A 3 0.31 5.34 -8.85
C THR A 3 0.89 4.12 -8.18
N ILE A 4 0.53 3.92 -6.91
CA ILE A 4 0.73 2.65 -6.23
C ILE A 4 -0.57 1.86 -6.40
N THR A 5 -0.47 0.69 -7.05
CA THR A 5 -1.58 -0.26 -7.16
C THR A 5 -1.18 -1.52 -6.41
N VAL A 6 -1.99 -1.91 -5.44
CA VAL A 6 -1.84 -3.19 -4.73
C VAL A 6 -3.04 -4.05 -5.09
N THR A 7 -2.77 -5.22 -5.66
CA THR A 7 -3.78 -6.24 -5.99
C THR A 7 -3.48 -7.49 -5.18
N CYS A 8 -4.48 -8.00 -4.46
CA CYS A 8 -4.40 -9.19 -3.61
C CYS A 8 -5.76 -9.87 -3.50
N GLU A 9 -5.83 -11.06 -2.88
CA GLU A 9 -7.08 -11.69 -2.45
C GLU A 9 -7.27 -11.47 -0.93
N GLY A 10 -7.42 -10.21 -0.54
CA GLY A 10 -7.44 -9.86 0.88
C GLY A 10 -7.58 -8.36 1.11
N THR A 11 -7.02 -7.87 2.20
CA THR A 11 -7.01 -6.44 2.52
C THR A 11 -5.63 -5.86 2.22
N ALA A 12 -5.58 -4.71 1.59
CA ALA A 12 -4.35 -3.94 1.41
C ALA A 12 -4.47 -2.58 2.09
N MET A 13 -3.35 -2.08 2.58
CA MET A 13 -3.21 -0.74 3.15
C MET A 13 -1.92 -0.10 2.64
N ILE A 14 -1.95 1.20 2.40
CA ILE A 14 -0.79 2.00 1.99
C ILE A 14 -0.55 3.04 3.08
N TYR A 15 0.71 3.18 3.50
CA TYR A 15 1.17 4.11 4.52
C TYR A 15 2.26 5.03 3.98
N ASP A 16 2.30 6.28 4.46
CA ASP A 16 3.47 7.15 4.30
C ASP A 16 4.54 6.85 5.37
N MET A 17 5.70 7.50 5.25
CA MET A 17 6.84 7.30 6.17
C MET A 17 6.59 7.76 7.62
N THR A 18 5.51 8.48 7.90
CA THR A 18 5.12 8.82 9.27
C THR A 18 4.25 7.74 9.90
N GLY A 19 3.92 6.68 9.16
CA GLY A 19 3.00 5.63 9.58
C GLY A 19 1.53 6.02 9.41
N ARG A 20 1.22 7.15 8.76
CA ARG A 20 -0.17 7.53 8.47
C ARG A 20 -0.71 6.66 7.33
N ARG A 21 -1.86 6.05 7.57
CA ARG A 21 -2.59 5.27 6.56
C ARG A 21 -3.19 6.21 5.52
N LEU A 22 -2.79 6.05 4.26
CA LEU A 22 -3.21 6.86 3.14
C LEU A 22 -4.36 6.22 2.35
N ALA A 23 -4.35 4.89 2.23
CA ALA A 23 -5.37 4.14 1.54
C ALA A 23 -5.56 2.77 2.18
N SER A 24 -6.77 2.22 2.05
CA SER A 24 -7.08 0.85 2.45
C SER A 24 -8.29 0.33 1.68
N GLY A 25 -8.31 -0.97 1.41
CA GLY A 25 -9.44 -1.60 0.72
C GLY A 25 -9.24 -3.10 0.56
N ARG A 26 -10.27 -3.76 0.04
CA ARG A 26 -10.21 -5.18 -0.32
C ARG A 26 -9.89 -5.36 -1.80
N ASN A 27 -9.11 -6.39 -2.09
CA ASN A 27 -8.70 -6.88 -3.41
C ASN A 27 -7.84 -5.93 -4.25
N THR A 28 -8.26 -4.68 -4.43
CA THR A 28 -7.49 -3.69 -5.18
C THR A 28 -7.52 -2.35 -4.46
N VAL A 29 -6.33 -1.81 -4.20
CA VAL A 29 -6.14 -0.48 -3.61
C VAL A 29 -5.28 0.34 -4.54
N VAL A 30 -5.78 1.52 -4.92
CA VAL A 30 -5.10 2.45 -5.81
C VAL A 30 -4.85 3.75 -5.05
N TYR A 31 -3.61 4.24 -5.07
CA TYR A 31 -3.24 5.51 -4.45
C TYR A 31 -2.36 6.33 -5.40
N THR A 32 -2.72 7.59 -5.60
CA THR A 32 -1.88 8.54 -6.34
C THR A 32 -0.79 9.08 -5.42
N ALA A 33 0.43 8.65 -5.65
CA ALA A 33 1.62 8.97 -4.87
C ALA A 33 2.39 10.16 -5.41
N GLN A 34 3.04 10.87 -4.48
CA GLN A 34 4.15 11.78 -4.76
C GLN A 34 5.49 11.04 -4.64
N GLY A 35 6.57 11.68 -5.09
CA GLY A 35 7.93 11.14 -4.90
C GLY A 35 8.23 10.95 -3.41
N GLY A 36 8.90 9.84 -3.06
CA GLY A 36 9.19 9.48 -1.68
C GLY A 36 9.06 7.98 -1.43
N PHE A 37 8.96 7.63 -0.15
CA PHE A 37 8.86 6.24 0.30
C PHE A 37 7.49 5.95 0.91
N TYR A 38 7.02 4.71 0.72
CA TYR A 38 5.75 4.22 1.23
C TYR A 38 5.90 2.78 1.73
N ALA A 39 4.95 2.33 2.54
CA ALA A 39 4.79 0.93 2.89
C ALA A 39 3.43 0.43 2.38
N ALA A 40 3.42 -0.71 1.70
CA ALA A 40 2.21 -1.46 1.39
C ALA A 40 2.12 -2.67 2.33
N MET A 41 1.07 -2.73 3.14
CA MET A 41 0.74 -3.89 3.96
C MET A 41 -0.38 -4.67 3.28
N ILE A 42 -0.22 -5.99 3.18
CA ILE A 42 -1.18 -6.89 2.55
C ILE A 42 -1.52 -7.99 3.57
N VAL A 43 -2.80 -8.16 3.87
CA VAL A 43 -3.31 -9.19 4.78
C VAL A 43 -4.15 -10.18 3.98
N VAL A 44 -3.69 -11.43 3.90
CA VAL A 44 -4.34 -12.56 3.21
C VAL A 44 -4.32 -13.74 4.16
N ASP A 45 -5.47 -14.38 4.40
CA ASP A 45 -5.60 -15.58 5.25
C ASP A 45 -4.91 -15.47 6.61
N GLY A 46 -5.04 -14.31 7.26
CA GLY A 46 -4.44 -14.03 8.58
C GLY A 46 -2.93 -13.79 8.57
N LYS A 47 -2.26 -13.84 7.42
CA LYS A 47 -0.83 -13.52 7.26
C LYS A 47 -0.66 -12.10 6.73
N SER A 48 0.35 -11.42 7.23
CA SER A 48 0.70 -10.06 6.81
C SER A 48 2.01 -10.05 6.03
N TYR A 49 2.00 -9.37 4.89
CA TYR A 49 3.16 -9.11 4.02
C TYR A 49 3.36 -7.59 3.96
N VAL A 50 4.60 -7.13 3.93
CA VAL A 50 4.93 -5.70 3.89
C VAL A 50 6.01 -5.44 2.85
N GLU A 51 5.72 -4.49 1.94
CA GLU A 51 6.66 -4.04 0.91
C GLU A 51 7.00 -2.55 1.10
N LYS A 52 8.28 -2.22 1.04
CA LYS A 52 8.74 -0.82 1.01
C LYS A 52 8.87 -0.35 -0.43
N LEU A 53 8.15 0.71 -0.78
CA LEU A 53 8.09 1.24 -2.13
C LEU A 53 8.86 2.56 -2.21
N ALA A 54 9.74 2.69 -3.21
CA ALA A 54 10.43 3.93 -3.53
C ALA A 54 9.86 4.50 -4.82
N ILE A 55 9.19 5.65 -4.72
CA ILE A 55 8.61 6.35 -5.85
C ILE A 55 9.55 7.50 -6.21
N LYS A 56 10.24 7.37 -7.34
CA LYS A 56 11.08 8.44 -7.93
C LYS A 56 10.17 9.44 -8.56
#